data_AF-A0AAV3XTK8-F1
#
_entry.id   AF-A0AAV3XTK8-F1
#
_cell.length_a   1.000
_cell.length_b   1.000
_cell.length_c   1.000
_cell.angle_alpha   90.00
_cell.angle_beta   90.00
_cell.angle_gamma   90.00
#
_symmetry.space_group_name_H-M   'P 1'
#
loop_
_entity.id
_entity.type
_entity.pdbx_description
1 polymer ?
#
loop_
_entity_poly.entity_id
_entity_poly.type
_entity_poly.pdbx_seq_one_letter_code
_entity_poly.pdbx_strand_id
1 'polypeptide(L)'
;FELDDASDDDVDDTDVIEDFVGVKVAGKSRIVNFIARVDIIDDDGYEGVFLRKVLSRLTGKASFIVDNNDTATFLKQDILTKLPVPRVVGGSARRENQLTFPHNLE
;
A
#
# COMPACT_ATOMS: atom_id res chain seq x y z
N PHE A 1 16.71 30.61 16.37
CA PHE A 1 15.72 29.84 17.12
C PHE A 1 14.38 30.11 16.47
N GLU A 2 14.12 29.46 15.34
CA GLU A 2 13.63 28.06 15.21
C GLU A 2 12.13 27.98 15.53
N LEU A 3 11.39 27.44 14.57
CA LEU A 3 10.41 26.38 14.78
C LEU A 3 10.14 25.77 13.40
N ASP A 4 10.86 24.69 13.12
CA ASP A 4 10.54 23.69 12.11
C ASP A 4 9.17 23.11 12.47
N ASP A 5 8.15 23.45 11.68
CA ASP A 5 6.86 22.77 11.69
C ASP A 5 7.00 21.52 10.82
N ALA A 6 7.80 20.56 11.30
CA ALA A 6 7.68 19.19 10.86
C ALA A 6 6.41 18.66 11.53
N SER A 7 5.29 18.72 10.80
CA SER A 7 4.11 17.91 11.11
C SER A 7 4.53 16.44 11.01
N ASP A 8 5.04 15.92 12.12
CA ASP A 8 5.10 14.49 12.39
C ASP A 8 3.64 14.08 12.63
N ASP A 9 2.97 13.75 11.53
CA ASP A 9 1.72 13.00 11.59
C ASP A 9 2.14 11.62 12.11
N ASP A 10 2.21 11.50 13.44
CA ASP A 10 2.38 10.27 14.18
C ASP A 10 1.27 9.33 13.67
N VAL A 11 1.59 8.56 12.62
CA VAL A 11 0.75 7.49 12.13
C VAL A 11 0.70 6.51 13.29
N ASP A 12 -0.38 6.57 14.07
CA ASP A 12 -0.60 5.69 15.22
C ASP A 12 -0.43 4.26 14.73
N ASP A 13 0.56 3.55 15.29
CA ASP A 13 0.95 2.22 14.82
C ASP A 13 -0.24 1.25 14.82
N THR A 14 -1.19 1.47 15.71
CA THR A 14 -2.42 0.69 15.84
C THR A 14 -3.35 0.82 14.63
N ASP A 15 -3.31 1.96 13.93
CA ASP A 15 -4.17 2.23 12.77
C ASP A 15 -3.63 1.60 11.46
N VAL A 16 -2.43 1.01 11.44
CA VAL A 16 -1.83 0.46 10.21
C VAL A 16 -2.03 -1.06 10.07
N ILE A 17 -2.54 -1.71 11.12
CA ILE A 17 -2.75 -3.16 11.17
C ILE A 17 -3.77 -3.61 10.11
N GLU A 18 -3.36 -4.52 9.22
CA GLU A 18 -4.16 -5.08 8.12
C GLU A 18 -4.63 -4.09 7.05
N ASP A 19 -4.02 -2.90 7.01
CA ASP A 19 -4.37 -1.86 6.05
C ASP A 19 -3.52 -1.89 4.77
N PHE A 20 -3.98 -1.16 3.75
CA PHE A 20 -3.23 -0.97 2.52
C PHE A 20 -2.47 0.34 2.60
N VAL A 21 -1.18 0.33 2.28
CA VAL A 21 -0.34 1.53 2.32
C VAL A 21 0.48 1.67 1.05
N GLY A 22 0.84 2.91 0.71
CA GLY A 22 1.88 3.19 -0.26
C GLY A 22 3.24 3.10 0.40
N VAL A 23 4.15 2.29 -0.15
CA VAL A 23 5.51 2.08 0.37
C VAL A 23 6.52 2.53 -0.69
N LYS A 24 7.54 3.29 -0.29
CA LYS A 24 8.70 3.56 -1.14
C LYS A 24 9.71 2.42 -0.98
N VAL A 25 10.13 1.83 -2.09
CA VAL A 25 11.15 0.79 -2.10
C VAL A 25 12.34 1.26 -2.91
N ALA A 26 13.53 1.19 -2.31
CA ALA A 26 14.78 1.50 -3.00
C ALA A 26 15.10 0.41 -4.04
N GLY A 27 14.77 0.67 -5.31
CA GLY A 27 15.17 -0.17 -6.42
C GLY A 27 16.63 0.07 -6.81
N LYS A 28 17.18 -0.83 -7.65
CA LYS A 28 18.59 -0.78 -8.11
C LYS A 28 19.03 0.54 -8.75
N SER A 29 18.11 1.31 -9.33
CA SER A 29 18.42 2.56 -10.06
C SER A 29 17.46 3.71 -9.74
N ARG A 30 16.36 3.45 -9.03
CA ARG A 30 15.34 4.46 -8.69
C ARG A 30 14.51 3.97 -7.52
N ILE A 31 13.96 4.92 -6.77
CA ILE A 31 12.91 4.66 -5.80
C ILE A 31 11.63 4.32 -6.59
N VAL A 32 10.96 3.23 -6.20
CA VAL A 32 9.70 2.79 -6.80
C VAL A 32 8.65 2.75 -5.70
N ASN A 33 7.49 3.33 -5.99
CA ASN A 33 6.36 3.31 -5.07
C ASN A 33 5.50 2.09 -5.36
N PHE A 34 5.22 1.30 -4.32
CA PHE A 34 4.36 0.14 -4.38
C PHE A 34 3.16 0.33 -3.45
N ILE A 35 2.12 -0.45 -3.70
CA ILE A 35 1.03 -0.61 -2.73
C ILE A 35 1.25 -1.95 -2.05
N ALA A 36 1.26 -1.96 -0.73
CA ALA A 36 1.35 -3.19 0.06
C ALA A 36 0.16 -3.29 1.01
N ARG A 37 -0.35 -4.50 1.22
CA ARG A 37 -1.12 -4.81 2.43
C ARG A 37 -0.10 -5.08 3.52
N VAL A 38 -0.26 -4.45 4.67
CA VAL A 38 0.74 -4.51 5.73
C VAL A 38 0.17 -5.17 6.98
N ASP A 39 1.01 -5.95 7.63
CA ASP A 39 0.76 -6.65 8.88
C ASP A 39 1.90 -6.31 9.83
N ILE A 40 1.59 -6.02 11.09
CA ILE A 40 2.59 -5.65 12.10
C ILE A 40 3.29 -6.92 12.58
N ILE A 41 4.62 -6.93 12.52
CA ILE A 41 5.45 -8.01 13.08
C ILE A 41 5.89 -7.63 14.50
N ASP A 42 6.43 -6.42 14.68
CA ASP A 42 7.01 -5.88 15.92
C ASP A 42 6.84 -4.34 15.95
N ASP A 43 7.22 -3.67 17.06
CA ASP A 43 7.08 -2.21 17.31
C ASP A 43 7.62 -1.28 16.19
N ASP A 44 8.58 -1.74 15.39
CA ASP A 44 9.21 -0.96 14.31
C ASP A 44 9.18 -1.66 12.94
N GLY A 45 8.62 -2.87 12.88
CA GLY A 45 8.76 -3.79 11.75
C GLY A 45 7.41 -4.20 11.17
N TYR A 46 7.20 -3.88 9.89
CA TYR A 46 6.01 -4.28 9.16
C TYR A 46 6.36 -5.34 8.11
N GLU A 47 5.56 -6.40 8.05
CA GLU A 47 5.50 -7.28 6.90
C GLU A 47 4.50 -6.70 5.93
N GLY A 48 4.74 -6.81 4.63
CA GLY A 48 3.66 -6.59 3.69
C GLY A 48 3.77 -7.39 2.43
N VAL A 49 2.60 -7.54 1.86
CA VAL A 49 2.35 -8.25 0.62
C VAL A 49 2.07 -7.22 -0.46
N PHE A 50 2.90 -7.20 -1.50
CA PHE A 50 2.74 -6.24 -2.58
C PHE A 50 1.51 -6.55 -3.44
N LEU A 51 0.89 -5.47 -3.91
CA LEU A 51 -0.22 -5.54 -4.83
C LEU A 51 0.28 -5.40 -6.26
N ARG A 52 -0.05 -6.39 -7.09
CA ARG A 52 0.23 -6.34 -8.52
C ARG A 52 -0.85 -5.55 -9.25
N LYS A 53 -0.44 -4.50 -9.96
CA LYS A 53 -1.33 -3.72 -10.83
C LYS A 53 -1.81 -4.57 -12.01
N VAL A 54 -3.12 -4.69 -12.13
CA VAL A 54 -3.81 -5.28 -13.28
C VAL A 54 -4.46 -4.15 -14.07
N LEU A 55 -3.89 -3.87 -15.25
CA LEU A 55 -4.45 -2.87 -16.15
C LEU A 55 -5.62 -3.47 -16.92
N SER A 56 -6.84 -3.12 -16.52
CA SER A 56 -8.01 -3.35 -17.36
C SER A 56 -8.02 -2.33 -18.50
N ARG A 57 -7.70 -2.78 -19.72
CA ARG A 57 -7.76 -1.95 -20.94
C ARG A 57 -9.15 -1.41 -21.25
N LEU A 58 -10.20 -1.99 -20.66
CA LEU A 58 -11.60 -1.70 -20.95
C LEU A 58 -12.17 -0.54 -20.12
N THR A 59 -11.69 -0.34 -18.90
CA THR A 59 -12.27 0.63 -17.95
C THR A 59 -11.36 1.80 -17.66
N GLY A 60 -10.08 1.76 -18.07
CA GLY A 60 -9.08 2.79 -17.74
C GLY A 60 -8.74 2.87 -16.24
N LYS A 61 -9.45 2.13 -15.39
CA LYS A 61 -9.25 2.06 -13.94
C LYS A 61 -8.18 1.01 -13.63
N ALA A 62 -7.23 1.38 -12.79
CA ALA A 62 -6.28 0.43 -12.23
C ALA A 62 -7.02 -0.48 -11.23
N SER A 63 -6.95 -1.79 -11.44
CA SER A 63 -7.25 -2.77 -10.40
C SER A 63 -5.95 -3.38 -9.91
N PHE A 64 -5.99 -3.95 -8.72
CA PHE A 64 -4.83 -4.53 -8.06
C PHE A 64 -5.18 -5.90 -7.52
N ILE A 65 -4.23 -6.81 -7.52
CA ILE A 65 -4.39 -8.14 -6.92
C ILE A 65 -3.30 -8.31 -5.88
N VAL A 66 -3.65 -8.80 -4.70
CA VAL A 66 -2.68 -9.16 -3.67
C VAL A 66 -1.87 -10.36 -4.18
N ASP A 67 -0.55 -10.21 -4.29
CA ASP A 67 0.35 -11.30 -4.69
C ASP A 67 1.02 -11.87 -3.45
N ASN A 68 0.42 -12.88 -2.83
CA ASN A 68 0.92 -13.50 -1.59
C ASN A 68 2.33 -14.12 -1.70
N ASN A 69 2.91 -14.20 -2.90
CA ASN A 69 4.29 -14.64 -3.08
C ASN A 69 5.30 -13.47 -3.11
N ASP A 70 4.82 -12.24 -3.23
CA ASP A 70 5.64 -11.03 -3.33
C ASP A 70 5.53 -10.26 -2.01
N THR A 71 6.26 -10.75 -1.00
CA THR A 71 6.29 -10.17 0.34
C THR A 71 7.62 -9.50 0.63
N ALA A 72 7.59 -8.47 1.46
CA ALA A 72 8.77 -7.80 1.95
C ALA A 72 8.54 -7.24 3.35
N THR A 73 9.63 -7.07 4.08
CA THR A 73 9.63 -6.35 5.36
C THR A 73 10.06 -4.92 5.11
N PHE A 74 9.39 -3.95 5.73
CA PHE A 74 9.70 -2.53 5.62
C PHE A 74 9.58 -1.85 6.99
N LEU A 75 10.24 -0.71 7.09
CA LEU A 75 10.23 0.13 8.30
C LEU A 75 9.12 1.18 8.17
N LYS A 76 8.69 1.75 9.29
CA LYS A 76 7.70 2.84 9.33
C LYS A 76 8.05 3.99 8.38
N GLN A 77 9.33 4.38 8.36
CA GLN A 77 9.86 5.44 7.50
C GLN A 77 9.73 5.19 5.99
N ASP A 78 9.50 3.95 5.58
CA ASP A 78 9.29 3.56 4.17
C ASP A 78 7.81 3.64 3.76
N ILE A 79 6.89 3.74 4.74
CA ILE A 79 5.48 3.96 4.51
C ILE A 79 5.26 5.43 4.19
N LEU A 80 4.67 5.70 3.02
CA LEU A 80 4.38 7.06 2.55
C LEU A 80 3.01 7.54 3.02
N THR A 81 2.00 6.68 2.89
CA THR A 81 0.61 7.02 3.21
C THR A 81 -0.21 5.76 3.37
N LYS A 82 -1.16 5.78 4.30
CA LYS A 82 -2.26 4.82 4.34
C LYS A 82 -3.21 5.08 3.16
N LEU A 83 -3.71 4.02 2.54
CA LEU A 83 -4.67 4.07 1.46
C LEU A 83 -6.08 3.81 1.98
N PRO A 84 -7.11 4.37 1.32
CA PRO A 84 -8.49 4.06 1.68
C PRO A 84 -8.78 2.57 1.49
N VAL A 85 -9.71 2.04 2.29
CA VAL A 85 -10.16 0.65 2.17
C VAL A 85 -10.58 0.36 0.72
N PRO A 86 -9.96 -0.64 0.06
CA PRO A 86 -10.25 -0.94 -1.33
C PRO A 86 -11.65 -1.52 -1.48
N ARG A 87 -12.25 -1.24 -2.63
CA ARG A 87 -13.48 -1.91 -3.08
C ARG A 87 -13.12 -3.18 -3.83
N VAL A 88 -13.68 -4.29 -3.39
CA VAL A 88 -13.59 -5.56 -4.12
C VAL A 88 -14.47 -5.50 -5.36
N VAL A 89 -13.88 -5.76 -6.54
CA VAL A 89 -14.59 -5.78 -7.82
C VAL A 89 -15.32 -7.12 -7.98
N GLY A 90 -16.37 -7.33 -7.18
CA GLY A 90 -17.15 -8.57 -7.18
C GLY A 90 -18.07 -8.73 -8.41
N GLY A 91 -18.13 -9.95 -8.96
CA GLY A 91 -19.10 -10.35 -10.00
C GLY A 91 -18.83 -11.71 -10.67
N SER A 92 -17.60 -12.21 -10.61
CA SER A 92 -17.26 -13.59 -11.01
C SER A 92 -16.02 -14.07 -10.27
N ALA A 93 -15.86 -15.39 -10.12
CA ALA A 93 -14.75 -16.04 -9.40
C ALA A 93 -13.33 -15.59 -9.81
N ARG A 94 -13.19 -14.96 -10.98
CA ARG A 94 -11.91 -14.41 -11.48
C ARG A 94 -11.62 -12.97 -11.04
N ARG A 95 -12.60 -12.24 -10.51
CA ARG A 95 -12.50 -10.84 -10.08
C ARG A 95 -12.67 -10.65 -8.57
N GLU A 96 -13.06 -11.68 -7.84
CA GLU A 96 -13.23 -11.63 -6.37
C GLU A 96 -11.94 -11.25 -5.62
N ASN A 97 -10.77 -11.39 -6.25
CA ASN A 97 -9.48 -10.98 -5.68
C ASN A 97 -8.95 -9.66 -6.25
N GLN A 98 -9.74 -8.90 -7.02
CA GLN A 98 -9.35 -7.60 -7.56
C GLN A 98 -9.83 -6.46 -6.67
N LEU A 99 -8.87 -5.66 -6.23
CA LEU A 99 -9.03 -4.49 -5.40
C LEU A 99 -8.98 -3.23 -6.25
N THR A 100 -9.86 -2.28 -5.96
CA THR A 100 -9.85 -0.95 -6.56
C THR A 100 -9.91 0.10 -5.46
N PHE A 101 -8.99 1.06 -5.50
CA PHE A 101 -8.95 2.13 -4.53
C PHE A 101 -9.83 3.30 -5.02
N PRO A 102 -10.69 3.88 -4.16
CA PRO A 102 -11.64 4.93 -4.56
C PRO A 102 -11.01 6.30 -4.89
N HIS A 103 -9.69 6.41 -4.99
CA HIS A 103 -9.01 7.66 -5.33
C HIS A 103 -7.92 7.49 -6.39
N ASN A 104 -7.69 8.54 -7.17
CA ASN A 104 -6.45 8.66 -7.94
C ASN A 104 -5.33 8.79 -6.90
N LEU A 105 -4.43 7.79 -6.87
CA LEU A 105 -3.11 8.02 -6.29
C LEU A 105 -2.40 8.99 -7.25
N GLU A 106 -2.60 10.30 -7.09
CA GLU A 106 -1.82 11.35 -7.76
C GLU A 106 -0.46 11.53 -7.08
#